data_AF-A0A7Z8W8I2-F1
#
_entry.id   AF-A0A7Z8W8I2-F1
#
_cell.length_a   1.000
_cell.length_b   1.000
_cell.length_c   1.000
_cell.angle_alpha   90.00
_cell.angle_beta   90.00
_cell.angle_gamma   90.00
#
_symmetry.space_group_name_H-M   'P 1'
#
loop_
_entity.id
_entity.type
_entity.pdbx_description
1 polymer ?
#
loop_
_entity_poly.entity_id
_entity_poly.type
_entity_poly.pdbx_seq_one_letter_code
_entity_poly.pdbx_strand_id
1 'polypeptide(L)'
;MKKAKKLVIVGVITIGLGVGSYMTFAGESEPVKTYKIYEVTEKQIENEQKLGGEVIPNGIEAISFDPTKGTNELAVKKGDEVKKDSFFLNIMTLLLNKV
;
A
#
# COMPACT_ATOMS: atom_id res chain seq x y z
N MET A 1 -54.42 -67.07 -19.69
CA MET A 1 -53.56 -66.45 -20.73
C MET A 1 -52.19 -67.14 -20.73
N LYS A 2 -51.74 -67.70 -21.86
CA LYS A 2 -50.51 -68.52 -21.93
C LYS A 2 -49.27 -67.70 -21.51
N LYS A 3 -48.42 -68.24 -20.63
CA LYS A 3 -47.27 -67.56 -19.98
C LYS A 3 -46.36 -66.77 -20.95
N ALA A 4 -46.24 -67.24 -22.19
CA ALA A 4 -45.50 -66.56 -23.26
C ALA A 4 -45.99 -65.13 -23.56
N LYS A 5 -47.31 -64.87 -23.53
CA LYS A 5 -47.84 -63.52 -23.79
C LYS A 5 -47.46 -62.49 -22.70
N LYS A 6 -47.28 -62.95 -21.45
CA LYS A 6 -46.90 -62.08 -20.34
C LYS A 6 -45.44 -61.63 -20.43
N LEU A 7 -44.55 -62.53 -20.85
CA LEU A 7 -43.12 -62.23 -21.00
C LEU A 7 -42.84 -61.23 -22.12
N VAL A 8 -43.57 -61.33 -23.24
CA VAL A 8 -43.45 -60.38 -24.36
C VAL A 8 -43.86 -58.97 -23.93
N ILE A 9 -44.96 -58.82 -23.20
CA ILE A 9 -45.43 -57.51 -22.72
C ILE A 9 -44.42 -56.88 -21.75
N VAL A 10 -43.88 -57.66 -20.82
CA VAL A 10 -42.84 -57.17 -19.88
C VAL A 10 -41.61 -56.70 -20.64
N GLY A 11 -41.13 -57.49 -21.62
CA GLY A 11 -39.96 -57.13 -22.42
C GLY A 11 -40.12 -55.79 -23.14
N VAL A 12 -41.28 -55.56 -23.78
CA VAL A 12 -41.58 -54.30 -24.50
C VAL A 12 -41.60 -53.10 -23.56
N ILE A 13 -42.14 -53.23 -22.35
CA ILE A 13 -42.20 -52.13 -21.36
C ILE A 13 -40.78 -51.75 -20.89
N THR A 14 -39.93 -52.72 -20.57
CA THR A 14 -38.55 -52.47 -20.14
C THR A 14 -37.72 -51.74 -21.20
N ILE A 15 -37.84 -52.14 -22.47
CA ILE A 15 -37.09 -51.50 -23.56
C ILE A 15 -37.61 -50.08 -23.80
N GLY A 16 -38.94 -49.88 -23.80
CA GLY A 16 -39.53 -48.55 -23.99
C GLY A 16 -39.09 -47.52 -22.94
N LEU A 17 -38.99 -47.93 -21.68
CA LEU A 17 -38.53 -47.04 -20.59
C LEU A 17 -37.00 -46.82 -20.62
N GLY A 18 -36.22 -47.84 -21.00
CA GLY A 18 -34.76 -47.75 -21.04
C GLY A 18 -34.22 -46.82 -22.13
N VAL A 19 -34.84 -46.79 -23.31
CA VAL A 19 -34.40 -45.93 -24.42
C VAL A 19 -34.89 -44.49 -24.24
N GLY A 20 -36.12 -44.29 -23.74
CA GLY A 20 -36.67 -42.95 -23.50
C GLY A 20 -35.94 -42.19 -22.39
N SER A 21 -35.49 -42.90 -21.34
CA SER A 21 -34.71 -42.29 -20.26
C SER A 21 -33.31 -41.86 -20.69
N TYR A 22 -32.62 -42.65 -21.53
CA TYR A 22 -31.28 -42.30 -22.00
C TYR A 22 -31.26 -41.01 -22.84
N MET A 23 -32.29 -40.76 -23.65
CA MET A 23 -32.39 -39.54 -24.47
C MET A 23 -32.75 -38.29 -23.64
N THR A 24 -33.49 -38.44 -22.53
CA THR A 24 -33.85 -37.31 -21.65
C THR A 24 -32.67 -36.82 -20.81
N PHE A 25 -31.68 -37.68 -20.51
CA PHE A 25 -30.48 -37.31 -19.74
C PHE A 25 -29.22 -37.10 -20.61
N ALA A 26 -29.29 -37.36 -21.92
CA ALA A 26 -28.22 -37.08 -22.89
C ALA A 26 -28.38 -35.70 -23.58
N GLY A 27 -29.35 -34.89 -23.16
CA GLY A 27 -29.46 -33.50 -23.58
C GLY A 27 -28.24 -32.73 -23.08
N GLU A 28 -27.52 -32.11 -24.02
CA GLU A 28 -26.32 -31.31 -23.78
C GLU A 28 -26.46 -30.47 -22.51
N SER A 29 -25.61 -30.75 -21.51
CA SER A 29 -25.43 -29.85 -20.39
C SER A 29 -24.92 -28.53 -20.95
N GLU A 30 -25.76 -27.49 -20.95
CA GLU A 30 -25.33 -26.14 -21.24
C GLU A 30 -24.06 -25.85 -20.43
N PRO A 31 -22.97 -25.34 -21.04
CA PRO A 31 -21.75 -25.11 -20.32
C PRO A 31 -22.05 -24.07 -19.23
N VAL A 32 -22.02 -24.51 -17.97
CA VAL A 32 -22.17 -23.66 -16.79
C VAL A 32 -21.03 -22.65 -16.84
N LYS A 33 -21.32 -21.44 -17.35
CA LYS A 33 -20.38 -20.33 -17.36
C LYS A 33 -20.07 -20.00 -15.90
N THR A 34 -18.89 -20.38 -15.46
CA THR A 34 -18.42 -20.11 -14.10
C THR A 34 -18.05 -18.63 -14.02
N TYR A 35 -18.96 -17.81 -13.53
CA TYR A 35 -18.69 -16.42 -13.23
C TYR A 35 -18.00 -16.34 -11.86
N LYS A 36 -16.84 -15.68 -11.80
CA LYS A 36 -16.23 -15.33 -10.52
C LYS A 36 -16.98 -14.12 -9.96
N ILE A 37 -17.84 -14.39 -8.99
CA ILE A 37 -18.57 -13.35 -8.27
C ILE A 37 -17.65 -12.89 -7.13
N TYR A 38 -17.31 -11.60 -7.12
CA TYR A 38 -16.55 -11.00 -6.03
C TYR A 38 -17.51 -10.29 -5.09
N GLU A 39 -17.31 -10.43 -3.78
CA GLU A 39 -18.03 -9.67 -2.77
C GLU A 39 -17.66 -8.19 -2.90
N VAL A 40 -18.65 -7.35 -3.16
CA VAL A 40 -18.46 -5.90 -3.30
C VAL A 40 -18.64 -5.27 -1.93
N THR A 41 -17.55 -4.78 -1.36
CA THR A 41 -17.55 -4.03 -0.09
C THR A 41 -17.35 -2.55 -0.37
N GLU A 42 -18.14 -1.70 0.29
CA GLU A 42 -17.93 -0.24 0.25
C GLU A 42 -16.59 0.10 0.93
N LYS A 43 -15.72 0.84 0.22
CA LYS A 43 -14.43 1.28 0.74
C LYS A 43 -14.19 2.72 0.33
N GLN A 44 -13.73 3.55 1.27
CA GLN A 44 -13.20 4.87 0.94
C GLN A 44 -11.85 4.70 0.22
N ILE A 45 -11.78 5.22 -1.00
CA ILE A 45 -10.57 5.24 -1.82
C ILE A 45 -9.95 6.62 -1.66
N GLU A 46 -8.82 6.69 -0.99
CA GLU A 46 -8.01 7.90 -0.91
C GLU A 46 -6.96 7.87 -2.03
N ASN A 47 -6.91 8.94 -2.81
CA ASN A 47 -5.88 9.13 -3.81
C ASN A 47 -4.73 9.92 -3.16
N GLU A 48 -3.71 9.21 -2.69
CA GLU A 48 -2.53 9.86 -2.11
C GLU A 48 -1.72 10.54 -3.21
N GLN A 49 -1.81 11.87 -3.27
CA GLN A 49 -0.95 12.67 -4.13
C GLN A 49 0.39 12.91 -3.41
N LYS A 50 1.48 12.38 -3.97
CA LYS A 50 2.83 12.59 -3.41
C LYS A 50 3.31 14.00 -3.75
N LEU A 51 3.33 14.87 -2.76
CA LEU A 51 3.89 16.21 -2.86
C LEU A 51 5.31 16.22 -2.31
N GLY A 52 6.24 16.79 -3.07
CA GLY A 52 7.59 17.10 -2.62
C GLY A 52 7.68 18.53 -2.13
N GLY A 53 8.49 18.79 -1.09
CA GLY A 53 8.72 20.14 -0.57
C GLY A 53 10.07 20.22 0.13
N GLU A 54 10.68 21.40 0.09
CA GLU A 54 11.89 21.72 0.85
C GLU A 54 11.52 22.21 2.25
N VAL A 55 12.23 21.74 3.27
CA VAL A 55 12.03 22.19 4.66
C VAL A 55 12.80 23.49 4.86
N ILE A 56 12.07 24.60 4.96
CA ILE A 56 12.65 25.91 5.27
C ILE A 56 12.57 26.12 6.79
N PRO A 57 13.71 26.33 7.48
CA PRO A 57 13.71 26.59 8.92
C PRO A 57 13.03 27.92 9.24
N ASN A 58 12.25 27.93 10.32
CA ASN A 58 11.50 29.12 10.74
C ASN A 58 12.41 30.05 11.55
N GLY A 59 12.84 31.16 10.95
CA GLY A 59 13.73 32.14 11.57
C GLY A 59 15.21 31.82 11.32
N ILE A 60 15.80 32.52 10.36
CA ILE A 60 17.24 32.50 10.09
C ILE A 60 17.81 33.81 10.62
N GLU A 61 18.68 33.71 11.62
CA GLU A 61 19.42 34.85 12.16
C GLU A 61 20.89 34.74 11.76
N ALA A 62 21.43 35.80 11.18
CA ALA A 62 22.85 35.89 10.85
C ALA A 62 23.59 36.63 11.97
N ILE A 63 24.59 35.98 12.54
CA ILE A 63 25.49 36.60 13.52
C ILE A 63 26.67 37.20 12.75
N SER A 64 26.80 38.52 12.79
CA SER A 64 27.95 39.21 12.19
C SER A 64 29.14 39.22 13.16
N PHE A 65 30.33 38.95 12.62
CA PHE A 65 31.56 38.98 13.39
C PHE A 65 32.45 40.12 12.88
N ASP A 66 32.97 40.94 13.80
CA ASP A 66 33.95 41.98 13.51
C ASP A 66 35.37 41.38 13.60
N PRO A 67 36.08 41.20 12.47
CA PRO A 67 37.40 40.58 12.45
C PRO A 67 38.50 41.48 13.04
N THR A 68 38.22 42.75 13.35
CA THR A 68 39.22 43.69 13.89
C THR A 68 39.45 43.55 15.40
N LYS A 69 38.61 42.78 16.09
CA LYS A 69 38.57 42.68 17.56
C LYS A 69 39.50 41.62 18.17
N GLY A 70 40.19 40.82 17.35
CA GLY A 70 41.10 39.76 17.80
C GLY A 70 40.86 38.43 17.07
N THR A 71 41.54 37.38 17.52
CA THR A 71 41.32 36.02 16.98
C THR A 71 40.01 35.47 17.55
N ASN A 72 39.07 35.13 16.66
CA ASN A 72 37.77 34.60 17.03
C ASN A 72 37.77 33.08 16.88
N GLU A 73 37.48 32.34 17.96
CA GLU A 73 37.27 30.89 17.92
C GLU A 73 35.79 30.56 18.12
N LEU A 74 35.22 29.83 17.15
CA LEU A 74 33.87 29.27 17.24
C LEU A 74 33.92 27.97 18.07
N ALA A 75 33.16 27.93 19.16
CA ALA A 75 33.07 26.76 20.03
C ALA A 75 32.05 25.72 19.53
N VAL A 76 31.32 26.02 18.45
CA VAL A 76 30.24 25.20 17.89
C VAL A 76 30.53 24.81 16.45
N LYS A 77 30.03 23.65 16.04
CA LYS A 77 30.16 23.12 14.68
C LYS A 77 28.82 23.16 13.94
N LYS A 78 28.90 23.10 12.62
CA LYS A 78 27.69 23.02 11.77
C LYS A 78 26.89 21.77 12.14
N GLY A 79 25.62 21.96 12.47
CA GLY A 79 24.70 20.88 12.83
C GLY A 79 24.48 20.72 14.34
N ASP A 80 25.21 21.45 15.18
CA ASP A 80 25.00 21.42 16.62
C ASP A 80 23.71 22.16 17.01
N GLU A 81 22.90 21.54 17.88
CA GLU A 81 21.76 22.20 18.49
C GLU A 81 22.24 23.11 19.63
N VAL A 82 21.92 24.40 19.54
CA VAL A 82 22.32 25.41 20.53
C VAL A 82 21.07 26.04 21.16
N LYS A 83 21.09 26.21 22.48
CA LYS A 83 20.02 26.90 23.20
C LYS A 83 20.27 28.39 23.19
N LYS A 84 19.19 29.17 23.26
CA LYS A 84 19.24 30.62 23.44
C LYS A 84 20.14 30.95 24.66
N ASP A 85 21.00 31.94 24.47
CA ASP A 85 21.97 32.44 25.48
C ASP A 85 23.14 31.49 25.81
N SER A 86 23.37 30.45 25.00
CA SER A 86 24.58 29.61 25.13
C SER A 86 25.84 30.35 24.69
N PHE A 87 26.99 30.04 25.29
CA PHE A 87 28.27 30.61 24.86
C PHE A 87 28.84 29.80 23.70
N PHE A 88 28.90 30.39 22.50
CA PHE A 88 29.37 29.72 21.28
C PHE A 88 30.53 30.44 20.58
N LEU A 89 30.94 31.59 21.09
CA LEU A 89 32.04 32.41 20.55
C LEU A 89 33.04 32.77 21.66
N ASN A 90 34.32 32.55 21.41
CA ASN A 90 35.41 33.05 22.25
C ASN A 90 36.18 34.14 21.49
N ILE A 91 36.33 35.32 22.11
CA ILE A 91 37.09 36.44 21.56
C ILE A 91 38.36 36.60 22.40
N MET A 92 39.50 36.22 21.82
CA MET A 92 40.79 36.41 22.48
C MET A 92 41.36 37.79 22.11
N THR A 93 41.16 38.77 23.00
CA THR A 93 41.71 40.12 22.83
C THR A 93 43.21 40.12 23.13
N LEU A 94 44.04 40.42 22.13
CA LEU A 94 45.46 40.72 22.32
C LEU A 94 45.61 42.05 23.09
N LEU A 95 45.77 41.96 24.41
CA LEU A 95 46.26 43.06 25.23
C LEU A 95 47.72 43.33 24.85
N LEU A 96 47.93 44.20 23.85
CA LEU A 96 49.23 44.81 23.60
C LEU A 96 49.56 45.69 24.81
N ASN A 97 50.54 45.23 25.58
CA ASN A 97 51.15 45.95 26.69
C ASN A 97 51.41 47.41 26.30
N LYS A 98 50.86 48.34 27.09
CA LYS A 98 51.36 49.71 27.17
C LYS A 98 52.84 49.65 27.56
N VAL A 99 53.71 50.18 26.72
CA VAL A 99 55.01 50.76 27.09
C VAL A 99 55.07 52.14 26.48
#